data_AF-A0A7D9HYK7-F1
#
_entry.id   AF-A0A7D9HYK7-F1
#
_cell.length_a   1.000
_cell.length_b   1.000
_cell.length_c   1.000
_cell.angle_alpha   90.00
_cell.angle_beta   90.00
_cell.angle_gamma   90.00
#
_symmetry.space_group_name_H-M   'P 1'
#
loop_
_entity.id
_entity.type
_entity.pdbx_description
1 polymer ?
#
loop_
_entity_poly.entity_id
_entity_poly.type
_entity_poly.pdbx_seq_one_letter_code
_entity_poly.pdbx_strand_id
1 'polypeptide(L)'
;MRLIIISNAVIKGYHEFQIRPPQNILLPVTKEYGNRHDSHSCLVWIPEIDKIPKDLWNHVTDEKRGERVRTIAGLPIGRVPRGLSECFLIILKNSKVDCVEWYVQLHVFDE
;
A
#
# COMPACT_ATOMS: atom_id res chain seq x y z
N MET A 1 21.33 -3.78 -2.62
CA MET A 1 20.01 -3.15 -2.59
C MET A 1 19.27 -3.42 -3.89
N ARG A 2 18.16 -4.14 -3.85
CA ARG A 2 17.21 -4.27 -4.95
C ARG A 2 15.84 -3.80 -4.49
N LEU A 3 15.23 -2.89 -5.23
CA LEU A 3 13.83 -2.52 -5.11
C LEU A 3 13.02 -3.43 -6.02
N ILE A 4 11.95 -4.03 -5.48
CA ILE A 4 10.97 -4.79 -6.27
C ILE A 4 9.66 -3.99 -6.30
N ILE A 5 9.23 -3.64 -7.51
CA ILE A 5 7.98 -2.93 -7.76
C ILE A 5 6.97 -3.94 -8.30
N ILE A 6 5.80 -3.99 -7.68
CA ILE A 6 4.67 -4.81 -8.14
C ILE A 6 3.55 -3.87 -8.57
N SER A 7 3.22 -3.92 -9.86
CA SER A 7 2.25 -3.02 -10.49
C SER A 7 0.89 -3.67 -10.70
N ASN A 8 -0.16 -2.85 -10.80
CA ASN A 8 -1.52 -3.24 -11.19
C ASN A 8 -2.17 -4.29 -10.28
N ALA A 9 -1.80 -4.28 -9.00
CA ALA A 9 -2.25 -5.28 -8.06
C ALA A 9 -3.27 -4.69 -7.05
N VAL A 10 -4.24 -5.51 -6.65
CA VAL A 10 -5.39 -5.10 -5.83
C VAL A 10 -5.02 -5.07 -4.34
N ILE A 11 -5.36 -3.98 -3.65
CA ILE A 11 -5.26 -3.87 -2.20
C ILE A 11 -6.57 -4.38 -1.55
N LYS A 12 -6.48 -5.22 -0.53
CA LYS A 12 -7.62 -5.79 0.20
C LYS A 12 -7.78 -5.16 1.58
N GLY A 13 -8.94 -5.37 2.21
CA GLY A 13 -9.19 -4.93 3.59
C GLY A 13 -9.86 -3.57 3.72
N TYR A 14 -10.34 -2.94 2.64
CA TYR A 14 -10.98 -1.63 2.68
C TYR A 14 -12.09 -1.49 3.74
N HIS A 15 -12.83 -2.56 4.05
CA HIS A 15 -13.88 -2.55 5.09
C HIS A 15 -13.32 -2.25 6.51
N GLU A 16 -12.06 -2.57 6.76
CA GLU A 16 -11.37 -2.37 8.04
C GLU A 16 -10.63 -1.03 8.07
N PHE A 17 -9.83 -0.74 7.04
CA PHE A 17 -8.98 0.46 7.00
C PHE A 17 -9.74 1.70 6.54
N GLN A 18 -10.68 1.53 5.61
CA GLN A 18 -11.51 2.58 5.01
C GLN A 18 -10.72 3.75 4.40
N ILE A 19 -9.47 3.53 3.97
CA ILE A 19 -8.65 4.52 3.29
C ILE A 19 -8.54 4.12 1.82
N ARG A 20 -8.83 5.08 0.93
CA ARG A 20 -8.65 4.87 -0.51
C ARG A 20 -7.17 5.02 -0.88
N PRO A 21 -6.61 4.07 -1.65
CA PRO A 21 -5.22 4.18 -2.07
C PRO A 21 -5.01 5.40 -2.97
N PRO A 22 -3.99 6.23 -2.70
CA PRO A 22 -3.64 7.33 -3.57
C PRO A 22 -3.09 6.81 -4.90
N GLN A 23 -3.45 7.50 -5.98
CA GLN A 23 -2.91 7.20 -7.31
C GLN A 23 -1.45 7.66 -7.41
N ASN A 24 -0.68 6.93 -8.21
CA ASN A 24 0.70 7.29 -8.56
C ASN A 24 1.68 7.39 -7.39
N ILE A 25 1.36 6.76 -6.26
CA ILE A 25 2.27 6.65 -5.11
C ILE A 25 2.69 5.19 -4.97
N LEU A 26 3.99 4.99 -4.74
CA LEU A 26 4.56 3.69 -4.39
C LEU A 26 4.25 3.40 -2.92
N LEU A 27 3.59 2.29 -2.66
CA LEU A 27 3.04 1.95 -1.36
C LEU A 27 3.89 0.85 -0.72
N PRO A 28 4.64 1.14 0.35
CA PRO A 28 5.49 0.13 0.98
C PRO A 28 4.67 -0.99 1.61
N VAL A 29 5.25 -2.20 1.61
CA VAL A 29 4.65 -3.39 2.21
C VAL A 29 5.48 -3.88 3.37
N THR A 30 4.84 -4.24 4.47
CA THR A 30 5.49 -4.88 5.62
C THR A 30 4.74 -6.12 6.06
N LYS A 31 5.41 -7.02 6.77
CA LYS A 31 4.71 -8.12 7.45
C LYS A 31 3.77 -7.55 8.53
N GLU A 32 2.55 -8.07 8.58
CA GLU A 32 1.63 -7.84 9.69
C GLU A 32 1.87 -8.90 10.77
N TYR A 33 2.30 -8.47 11.95
CA TYR A 33 2.46 -9.36 13.09
C TYR A 33 1.15 -9.45 13.88
N GLY A 34 0.79 -10.65 14.34
CA GLY A 34 -0.38 -10.86 15.20
C GLY A 34 -1.73 -10.93 14.47
N ASN A 35 -1.75 -10.95 13.14
CA ASN A 35 -2.98 -11.21 12.40
C ASN A 35 -3.50 -12.63 12.74
N ARG A 36 -4.73 -12.70 13.25
CA ARG A 36 -5.35 -13.95 13.73
C ARG A 36 -5.86 -14.86 12.61
N HIS A 37 -6.00 -14.34 11.40
CA HIS A 37 -6.59 -15.03 10.25
C HIS A 37 -5.57 -15.52 9.23
N ASP A 38 -4.46 -14.80 9.08
CA ASP A 38 -3.39 -15.11 8.12
C ASP A 38 -2.02 -14.79 8.73
N SER A 39 -1.25 -15.83 9.06
CA SER A 39 0.10 -15.71 9.63
C SER A 39 1.13 -15.11 8.66
N HIS A 40 0.81 -15.09 7.36
CA HIS A 40 1.63 -14.49 6.31
C HIS A 40 1.16 -13.10 5.92
N SER A 41 0.14 -12.56 6.59
CA SER A 41 -0.45 -11.30 6.20
C SER A 41 0.58 -10.18 6.14
N CYS A 42 0.41 -9.32 5.14
CA CYS A 42 1.28 -8.18 4.90
C CYS A 42 0.43 -6.92 4.77
N LEU A 43 0.80 -5.86 5.49
CA LEU A 43 0.17 -4.55 5.44
C LEU A 43 0.74 -3.74 4.28
N VAL A 44 -0.13 -2.98 3.63
CA VAL A 44 0.21 -1.97 2.63
C VAL A 44 0.03 -0.60 3.27
N TRP A 45 1.03 0.25 3.13
CA TRP A 45 1.11 1.55 3.81
C TRP A 45 1.13 2.69 2.80
N ILE A 46 0.62 3.85 3.19
CA ILE A 46 1.05 5.10 2.57
C ILE A 46 2.45 5.41 3.10
N PRO A 47 3.40 5.84 2.23
CA PRO A 47 4.69 6.32 2.71
C PRO A 47 4.54 7.44 3.74
N GLU A 48 5.58 7.62 4.55
CA GLU A 48 5.73 8.81 5.36
C GLU A 48 5.73 10.07 4.49
N ILE A 49 5.20 11.17 5.01
CA ILE A 49 4.93 12.38 4.22
C ILE A 49 6.19 12.97 3.59
N ASP A 50 7.35 12.82 4.23
CA ASP A 50 8.66 13.27 3.76
C ASP A 50 9.19 12.45 2.56
N LYS A 51 8.67 11.22 2.36
CA LYS A 51 8.98 10.36 1.23
C LYS A 51 8.04 10.55 0.05
N ILE A 52 7.01 11.38 0.19
CA ILE A 52 6.03 11.66 -0.85
C ILE A 52 6.40 12.99 -1.54
N PRO A 53 6.44 13.06 -2.89
CA PRO A 53 6.59 14.31 -3.62
C PRO A 53 5.55 15.37 -3.18
N LYS A 54 6.01 16.60 -2.91
CA LYS A 54 5.19 17.68 -2.35
C LYS A 54 3.99 18.07 -3.21
N ASP A 55 4.12 17.92 -4.52
CA ASP A 55 3.05 18.11 -5.50
C ASP A 55 1.87 17.15 -5.27
N LEU A 56 2.13 15.94 -4.78
CA LEU A 56 1.10 14.94 -4.50
C LEU A 56 0.40 15.14 -3.14
N TRP A 57 0.96 15.94 -2.22
CA TRP A 57 0.45 16.04 -0.83
C TRP A 57 -1.03 16.47 -0.76
N ASN A 58 -1.46 17.30 -1.69
CA ASN A 58 -2.82 17.83 -1.72
C ASN A 58 -3.75 17.05 -2.65
N HIS A 59 -3.27 16.00 -3.32
CA HIS A 59 -4.12 15.15 -4.14
C HIS A 59 -5.22 14.53 -3.27
N VAL A 60 -6.45 14.59 -3.77
CA VAL A 60 -7.62 14.05 -3.09
C VAL A 60 -7.64 12.55 -3.27
N THR A 61 -7.82 11.83 -2.16
CA THR A 61 -7.94 10.37 -2.15
C THR A 61 -9.38 9.93 -1.92
N ASP A 62 -10.13 10.68 -1.12
CA ASP A 62 -11.58 10.52 -0.95
C ASP A 62 -12.25 11.89 -0.77
N GLU A 63 -12.98 12.34 -1.79
CA GLU A 63 -13.70 13.62 -1.76
C GLU A 63 -14.77 13.68 -0.67
N LYS A 64 -15.49 12.58 -0.42
CA LYS A 64 -16.59 12.56 0.55
C LYS A 64 -16.10 12.72 1.97
N ARG A 65 -14.89 12.23 2.25
CA ARG A 65 -14.24 12.32 3.56
C ARG A 65 -13.29 13.51 3.68
N GLY A 66 -13.05 14.24 2.58
CA GLY A 66 -12.07 15.31 2.52
C GLY A 66 -10.63 14.83 2.71
N GLU A 67 -10.37 13.54 2.47
CA GLU A 67 -9.06 12.93 2.63
C GLU A 67 -8.14 13.34 1.49
N ARG A 68 -6.90 13.68 1.85
CA ARG A 68 -5.82 13.99 0.93
C ARG A 68 -4.62 13.13 1.28
N VAL A 69 -3.69 12.98 0.35
CA VAL A 69 -2.44 12.22 0.58
C VAL A 69 -1.76 12.61 1.90
N ARG A 70 -1.63 13.92 2.18
CA ARG A 70 -1.03 14.42 3.42
C ARG A 70 -1.74 14.00 4.71
N THR A 71 -3.04 13.74 4.65
CA THR A 71 -3.83 13.39 5.84
C THR A 71 -3.80 11.90 6.13
N ILE A 72 -3.37 11.08 5.17
CA ILE A 72 -3.31 9.63 5.27
C ILE A 72 -1.87 9.08 5.22
N ALA A 73 -0.87 9.94 5.10
CA ALA A 73 0.54 9.56 5.08
C ALA A 73 0.92 8.78 6.35
N GLY A 74 1.73 7.73 6.19
CA GLY A 74 2.13 6.82 7.27
C GLY A 74 1.03 5.87 7.76
N LEU A 75 -0.20 5.95 7.24
CA LEU A 75 -1.28 5.03 7.65
C LEU A 75 -1.24 3.71 6.88
N PRO A 76 -1.62 2.59 7.52
CA PRO A 76 -1.91 1.36 6.82
C PRO A 76 -3.25 1.50 6.10
N ILE A 77 -3.31 1.08 4.85
CA ILE A 77 -4.50 1.26 3.99
C ILE A 77 -5.14 -0.04 3.56
N GLY A 78 -4.49 -1.15 3.87
CA GLY A 78 -4.95 -2.45 3.43
C GLY A 78 -3.93 -3.53 3.66
N ARG A 79 -4.26 -4.69 3.09
CA ARG A 79 -3.43 -5.88 3.09
C ARG A 79 -3.18 -6.35 1.67
N VAL A 80 -2.05 -7.01 1.51
CA VAL A 80 -1.77 -7.87 0.36
C VAL A 80 -2.88 -8.92 0.26
N PRO A 81 -3.36 -9.27 -0.96
CA PRO A 81 -4.30 -10.37 -1.12
C PRO A 81 -3.75 -11.67 -0.52
N ARG A 82 -4.59 -12.42 0.20
CA ARG A 82 -4.18 -13.64 0.91
C ARG A 82 -3.39 -14.64 0.06
N GLY A 83 -3.76 -14.81 -1.21
CA GLY A 83 -3.05 -15.70 -2.14
C GLY A 83 -1.64 -15.23 -2.53
N LEU A 84 -1.28 -13.98 -2.23
CA LEU A 84 0.04 -13.39 -2.49
C LEU A 84 0.84 -13.14 -1.21
N SER A 85 0.20 -13.16 -0.03
CA SER A 85 0.81 -12.90 1.28
C SER A 85 2.14 -13.66 1.49
N GLU A 86 2.15 -14.96 1.19
CA GLU A 86 3.35 -15.80 1.37
C GLU A 86 4.50 -15.39 0.43
N CYS A 87 4.20 -15.08 -0.83
CA CYS A 87 5.20 -14.60 -1.78
C CYS A 87 5.85 -13.30 -1.30
N PHE A 88 5.05 -12.36 -0.81
CA PHE A 88 5.56 -11.11 -0.24
C PHE A 88 6.44 -11.36 0.99
N LEU A 89 6.04 -12.28 1.87
CA LEU A 89 6.83 -12.63 3.03
C LEU A 89 8.20 -13.23 2.66
N ILE A 90 8.27 -14.09 1.64
CA ILE A 90 9.53 -14.66 1.13
C ILE A 90 10.43 -13.54 0.60
N ILE A 91 9.86 -12.62 -0.19
CA ILE A 91 10.60 -11.48 -0.74
C ILE A 91 11.13 -10.57 0.37
N LEU A 92 10.29 -10.21 1.34
CA LEU A 92 10.66 -9.33 2.47
C LEU A 92 11.74 -9.95 3.37
N LYS A 93 11.85 -11.28 3.44
CA LYS A 93 12.91 -11.98 4.19
C LYS A 93 14.25 -12.03 3.45
N ASN A 94 14.28 -11.71 2.16
CA ASN A 94 15.48 -11.83 1.36
C ASN A 94 16.43 -10.66 1.67
N SER A 95 17.60 -10.95 2.25
CA SER A 95 18.61 -9.92 2.61
C SER A 95 19.19 -9.14 1.42
N LYS A 96 18.89 -9.55 0.18
CA LYS A 96 19.27 -8.82 -1.05
C LYS A 96 18.20 -7.82 -1.50
N VAL A 97 17.01 -7.85 -0.88
CA VAL A 97 15.87 -6.96 -1.15
C VAL A 97 15.70 -6.05 0.06
N ASP A 98 15.79 -4.75 -0.19
CA ASP A 98 15.77 -3.76 0.89
C ASP A 98 14.35 -3.20 1.07
N CYS A 99 13.54 -3.24 0.01
CA CYS A 99 12.14 -2.82 0.03
C CYS A 99 11.29 -3.48 -1.05
N VAL A 100 9.99 -3.57 -0.76
CA VAL A 100 8.95 -3.96 -1.71
C VAL A 100 7.94 -2.83 -1.76
N GLU A 101 7.76 -2.28 -2.96
CA GLU A 101 6.81 -1.19 -3.20
C GLU A 101 5.69 -1.68 -4.12
N TRP A 102 4.48 -1.28 -3.75
CA TRP A 102 3.26 -1.66 -4.42
C TRP A 102 2.72 -0.45 -5.19
N TYR A 103 2.54 -0.61 -6.51
CA TYR A 103 2.09 0.47 -7.38
C TYR A 103 0.70 0.16 -7.93
N VAL A 104 -0.27 1.01 -7.60
CA VAL A 104 -1.64 0.89 -8.10
C VAL A 104 -1.91 1.96 -9.15
N GLN A 105 -2.02 1.56 -10.41
CA GLN A 105 -2.72 2.32 -11.43
C GLN A 105 -4.18 1.89 -11.42
N LEU A 106 -5.07 2.81 -11.05
CA LEU A 106 -6.48 2.62 -11.31
C LEU A 106 -6.71 3.00 -12.78
N HIS A 107 -7.14 2.04 -13.60
CA HIS A 107 -7.87 2.39 -14.80
C HIS A 107 -9.17 3.04 -14.36
N VAL A 108 -9.34 4.32 -14.71
CA VAL A 108 -10.66 4.96 -14.64
C VAL A 108 -11.50 4.19 -15.66
N PHE A 109 -12.39 3.32 -15.18
CA PHE A 109 -13.52 2.91 -15.98
C PHE A 109 -14.47 4.12 -15.96
N ASP A 110 -14.45 4.89 -17.04
CA ASP A 110 -15.52 5.84 -17.32
C ASP A 110 -16.80 5.00 -17.51
N GLU A 111 -17.75 5.12 -16.57
CA GLU A 111 -19.16 4.78 -16.77
C GLU A 111 -19.94 6.06 -17.09
#